data_AF-A0A7S1QMD3-F1
#
_entry.id   AF-A0A7S1QMD3-F1
#
_cell.length_a   1.000
_cell.length_b   1.000
_cell.length_c   1.000
_cell.angle_alpha   90.00
_cell.angle_beta   90.00
_cell.angle_gamma   90.00
#
_symmetry.space_group_name_H-M   'P 1'
#
loop_
_entity.id
_entity.type
_entity.pdbx_description
1 polymer ?
#
loop_
_entity_poly.entity_id
_entity_poly.type
_entity_poly.pdbx_seq_one_letter_code
_entity_poly.pdbx_strand_id
1 'polypeptide(L)'
;CVVSQSYGAVTHWLRVVPSSVTHGEDPDRLLVAVQTALAHVHHPTEVRFENNGAALPDAVSELLVATASNTLETLSFYGTHVSEVAAATLAKLPALTSLSLIGEDTITDGGLAALARGCSNLRHLDVSYAGEGIAD
;
A
#
# COMPACT_ATOMS: atom_id res chain seq x y z
N CYS A 1 5.97 -5.79 12.34
CA CYS A 1 5.37 -4.57 11.79
C CYS A 1 5.44 -3.40 12.79
N VAL A 2 6.34 -2.45 12.54
CA VAL A 2 6.30 -1.11 13.11
C VAL A 2 5.34 -0.29 12.27
N VAL A 3 4.18 0.03 12.84
CA VAL A 3 3.28 0.99 12.22
C VAL A 3 3.55 2.34 12.85
N SER A 4 4.18 3.23 12.09
CA SER A 4 4.40 4.61 12.50
C SER A 4 3.19 5.42 12.06
N GLN A 5 2.52 6.01 13.04
CA GLN A 5 1.42 6.96 12.86
C GLN A 5 1.77 8.23 13.64
N SER A 6 1.43 9.40 13.10
CA SER A 6 1.72 10.66 13.79
C SER A 6 0.77 10.88 14.97
N TYR A 7 1.32 11.17 16.15
CA TYR A 7 0.55 11.65 17.31
C TYR A 7 0.58 13.18 17.31
N GLY A 8 -0.44 13.82 16.73
CA GLY A 8 -0.55 15.28 16.74
C GLY A 8 -1.43 15.85 15.61
N ALA A 9 -1.98 17.05 15.86
CA ALA A 9 -3.22 17.62 15.34
C ALA A 9 -3.44 17.81 13.82
N VAL A 10 -2.61 17.30 12.89
CA VAL A 10 -2.85 17.57 11.45
C VAL A 10 -2.30 16.57 10.43
N THR A 11 -1.74 15.43 10.84
CA THR A 11 -1.06 14.53 9.89
C THR A 11 -1.79 13.20 9.70
N HIS A 12 -2.29 12.98 8.48
CA HIS A 12 -3.18 11.90 8.04
C HIS A 12 -2.44 10.78 7.28
N TRP A 13 -1.17 10.53 7.61
CA TRP A 13 -0.37 9.52 6.92
C TRP A 13 -0.07 8.32 7.81
N LEU A 14 -0.13 7.13 7.21
CA LEU A 14 0.12 5.83 7.82
C LEU A 14 1.37 5.24 7.17
N ARG A 15 2.37 4.87 7.97
CA ARG A 15 3.56 4.17 7.47
C ARG A 15 3.65 2.79 8.11
N VAL A 16 3.60 1.77 7.26
CA VAL A 16 3.62 0.36 7.62
C VAL A 16 4.97 -0.20 7.22
N VAL A 17 5.83 -0.44 8.22
CA VAL A 17 7.16 -1.02 8.00
C VAL A 17 7.20 -2.36 8.71
N PRO A 18 7.42 -3.50 8.04
CA PRO A 18 7.76 -4.73 8.71
C PRO A 18 9.05 -4.47 9.51
N SER A 19 9.04 -4.93 10.75
CA SER A 19 10.22 -4.77 11.60
C SER A 19 11.34 -5.57 10.95
N SER A 20 12.52 -4.98 10.74
CA SER A 20 13.66 -5.50 9.95
C SER A 20 14.23 -6.87 10.38
N VAL A 21 13.54 -7.62 11.22
CA VAL A 21 13.95 -8.88 11.81
C VAL A 21 12.80 -9.87 11.63
N THR A 22 12.79 -10.55 10.49
CA THR A 22 12.68 -12.02 10.32
C THR A 22 12.01 -12.36 9.00
N HIS A 23 12.67 -13.20 8.20
CA HIS A 23 12.02 -13.99 7.18
C HIS A 23 10.78 -14.67 7.78
N GLY A 24 9.57 -14.29 7.34
CA GLY A 24 8.31 -14.86 7.83
C GLY A 24 7.51 -13.96 8.77
N GLU A 25 7.30 -12.68 8.41
CA GLU A 25 6.21 -11.94 9.04
C GLU A 25 4.88 -12.59 8.66
N ASP A 26 4.19 -13.10 9.68
CA ASP A 26 2.89 -13.75 9.58
C ASP A 26 1.87 -12.76 8.98
N PRO A 27 1.15 -13.11 7.89
CA PRO A 27 0.24 -12.19 7.22
C PRO A 27 -0.85 -11.66 8.15
N ASP A 28 -1.26 -12.45 9.14
CA ASP A 28 -2.21 -12.06 10.18
C ASP A 28 -1.67 -10.93 11.08
N ARG A 29 -0.36 -10.90 11.37
CA ARG A 29 0.23 -9.82 12.18
C ARG A 29 0.27 -8.51 11.43
N LEU A 30 0.53 -8.54 10.11
CA LEU A 30 0.45 -7.37 9.25
C LEU A 30 -0.98 -6.82 9.24
N LEU A 31 -1.96 -7.72 9.07
CA LEU A 31 -3.38 -7.35 9.07
C LEU A 31 -3.79 -6.68 10.37
N VAL A 32 -3.48 -7.29 11.53
CA VAL A 32 -3.82 -6.72 12.84
C VAL A 32 -3.12 -5.37 13.07
N ALA A 33 -1.87 -5.22 12.65
CA ALA A 33 -1.14 -3.96 12.81
C ALA A 33 -1.75 -2.84 11.97
N VAL A 34 -2.07 -3.10 10.69
CA VAL A 34 -2.73 -2.15 9.80
C VAL A 34 -4.13 -1.82 10.32
N GLN A 35 -4.91 -2.83 10.72
CA GLN A 35 -6.24 -2.66 11.30
C GLN A 35 -6.23 -1.80 12.55
N THR A 36 -5.28 -2.05 13.46
CA THR A 36 -5.14 -1.28 14.68
C THR A 36 -4.81 0.17 14.36
N ALA A 37 -3.89 0.42 13.42
CA ALA A 37 -3.50 1.78 13.08
C ALA A 37 -4.60 2.54 12.33
N LEU A 38 -5.31 1.89 11.41
CA LEU A 38 -6.49 2.45 10.75
C LEU A 38 -7.62 2.77 11.74
N ALA A 39 -7.75 1.98 12.82
CA ALA A 39 -8.72 2.28 13.89
C ALA A 39 -8.35 3.53 14.71
N HIS A 40 -7.08 3.93 14.74
CA HIS A 40 -6.63 5.12 15.48
C HIS A 40 -6.53 6.37 14.58
N VAL A 41 -6.25 6.21 13.29
CA VAL A 41 -6.16 7.31 12.32
C VAL A 41 -7.52 7.49 11.67
N HIS A 42 -8.31 8.45 12.15
CA HIS A 42 -9.71 8.60 11.74
C HIS A 42 -9.95 9.01 10.27
N HIS A 43 -8.94 9.42 9.50
CA HIS A 43 -9.04 9.73 8.06
C HIS A 43 -7.66 9.64 7.40
N PRO A 44 -7.12 8.45 7.09
CA PRO A 44 -5.82 8.37 6.43
C PRO A 44 -5.96 8.90 5.00
N THR A 45 -5.22 9.95 4.67
CA THR A 45 -5.08 10.47 3.30
C THR A 45 -3.88 9.87 2.61
N GLU A 46 -2.89 9.38 3.36
CA GLU A 46 -1.69 8.79 2.80
C GLU A 46 -1.33 7.48 3.50
N VAL A 47 -1.06 6.43 2.74
CA VAL A 47 -0.59 5.14 3.29
C VAL A 47 0.66 4.70 2.54
N ARG A 48 1.71 4.36 3.29
CA ARG A 48 2.96 3.85 2.75
C ARG A 48 3.24 2.47 3.32
N PHE A 49 3.44 1.49 2.44
CA PHE A 49 3.85 0.13 2.75
C PHE A 49 5.31 -0.06 2.32
N GLU A 50 6.15 -0.54 3.23
CA GLU A 50 7.56 -0.79 2.97
C GLU A 50 7.91 -2.25 3.27
N ASN A 51 7.36 -3.21 2.51
CA ASN A 51 7.37 -4.62 2.90
C ASN A 51 8.59 -5.46 2.43
N ASN A 52 9.70 -4.86 2.01
CA ASN A 52 10.98 -5.52 1.67
C ASN A 52 10.87 -6.90 0.95
N GLY A 53 9.99 -7.02 -0.04
CA GLY A 53 9.76 -8.20 -0.88
C GLY A 53 8.63 -9.13 -0.44
N ALA A 54 7.94 -8.87 0.68
CA ALA A 54 6.82 -9.70 1.12
C ALA A 54 5.50 -9.31 0.43
N ALA A 55 4.68 -10.34 0.15
CA ALA A 55 3.38 -10.16 -0.47
C ALA A 55 2.42 -9.36 0.40
N LEU A 56 1.69 -8.43 -0.23
CA LEU A 56 0.56 -7.78 0.39
C LEU A 56 -0.57 -8.82 0.51
N PRO A 57 -1.01 -9.19 1.73
CA PRO A 57 -2.13 -10.09 1.89
C PRO A 57 -3.41 -9.41 1.38
N ASP A 58 -4.24 -10.16 0.66
CA ASP A 58 -5.50 -9.62 0.11
C ASP A 58 -6.39 -9.03 1.21
N ALA A 59 -6.37 -9.61 2.41
CA ALA A 59 -7.08 -9.09 3.58
C ALA A 59 -6.70 -7.64 3.94
N VAL A 60 -5.43 -7.25 3.76
CA VAL A 60 -4.99 -5.87 3.98
C VAL A 60 -5.52 -4.95 2.89
N SER A 61 -5.51 -5.39 1.63
CA SER A 61 -6.06 -4.61 0.52
C SER A 61 -7.57 -4.37 0.67
N GLU A 62 -8.33 -5.39 1.10
CA GLU A 62 -9.76 -5.27 1.38
C GLU A 62 -10.03 -4.34 2.56
N LEU A 63 -9.23 -4.46 3.63
CA LEU A 63 -9.35 -3.62 4.80
C LEU A 63 -9.09 -2.14 4.47
N LEU A 64 -8.08 -1.83 3.65
CA LEU A 64 -7.83 -0.47 3.19
C LEU A 64 -9.01 0.09 2.42
N VAL A 65 -9.61 -0.68 1.51
CA VAL A 65 -10.79 -0.24 0.77
C VAL A 65 -11.98 -0.05 1.71
N ALA A 66 -12.19 -0.95 2.65
CA ALA A 66 -13.29 -0.86 3.61
C ALA A 66 -13.16 0.36 4.55
N THR A 67 -11.93 0.73 4.92
CA THR A 67 -11.70 1.77 5.94
C THR A 67 -11.34 3.13 5.35
N ALA A 68 -10.64 3.16 4.21
CA ALA A 68 -10.02 4.35 3.64
C ALA A 68 -10.46 4.66 2.20
N SER A 69 -11.46 3.97 1.63
CA SER A 69 -11.91 4.18 0.24
C SER A 69 -12.22 5.62 -0.15
N ASN A 70 -12.78 6.41 0.77
CA ASN A 70 -13.19 7.79 0.51
C ASN A 70 -12.22 8.85 1.01
N THR A 71 -11.15 8.46 1.71
CA THR A 71 -10.19 9.39 2.32
C THR A 71 -8.80 9.25 1.73
N LEU A 72 -8.45 8.07 1.22
CA LEU A 72 -7.11 7.78 0.78
C LEU A 72 -6.81 8.45 -0.56
N GLU A 73 -5.91 9.43 -0.52
CA GLU A 73 -5.47 10.18 -1.68
C GLU A 73 -4.13 9.67 -2.22
N THR A 74 -3.25 9.22 -1.34
CA THR A 74 -1.90 8.76 -1.69
C THR A 74 -1.64 7.36 -1.16
N LEU A 75 -1.18 6.46 -2.02
CA LEU A 75 -0.83 5.10 -1.67
C LEU A 75 0.55 4.78 -2.26
N SER A 76 1.46 4.29 -1.43
CA SER A 76 2.80 3.93 -1.88
C SER A 76 3.16 2.54 -1.37
N PHE A 77 3.68 1.72 -2.28
CA PHE A 77 4.25 0.42 -2.02
C PHE A 77 5.72 0.47 -2.39
N TYR A 78 6.57 0.08 -1.45
CA TYR A 78 8.01 -0.02 -1.64
C TYR A 78 8.44 -1.45 -1.34
N GLY A 79 8.88 -2.16 -2.38
CA GLY A 79 9.19 -3.59 -2.34
C GLY A 79 8.08 -4.38 -1.65
N THR A 80 6.84 -4.29 -2.10
CA THR A 80 5.70 -4.94 -1.44
C THR A 80 4.86 -5.65 -2.47
N HIS A 81 5.09 -6.95 -2.63
CA HIS A 81 4.55 -7.70 -3.76
C HIS A 81 3.01 -7.63 -3.81
N VAL A 82 2.47 -6.84 -4.74
CA VAL A 82 1.03 -6.63 -4.97
C VAL A 82 0.55 -7.61 -6.03
N SER A 83 -0.30 -8.55 -5.62
CA SER A 83 -0.96 -9.49 -6.54
C SER A 83 -1.98 -8.78 -7.44
N GLU A 84 -2.38 -9.38 -8.57
CA GLU A 84 -3.47 -8.84 -9.40
C GLU A 84 -4.79 -8.70 -8.62
N VAL A 85 -5.05 -9.60 -7.67
CA VAL A 85 -6.24 -9.58 -6.81
C VAL A 85 -6.19 -8.39 -5.87
N ALA A 86 -5.04 -8.15 -5.24
CA ALA A 86 -4.83 -6.99 -4.39
C ALA A 86 -4.91 -5.70 -5.21
N ALA A 87 -4.30 -5.64 -6.40
CA ALA A 87 -4.37 -4.49 -7.31
C ALA A 87 -5.81 -4.17 -7.73
N ALA A 88 -6.60 -5.18 -8.12
CA ALA A 88 -8.01 -5.01 -8.46
C ALA A 88 -8.86 -4.56 -7.28
N THR A 89 -8.48 -4.93 -6.06
CA THR A 89 -9.13 -4.47 -4.83
C THR A 89 -8.78 -3.01 -4.56
N LEU A 90 -7.49 -2.64 -4.60
CA LEU A 90 -7.01 -1.26 -4.46
C LEU A 90 -7.54 -0.33 -5.55
N ALA A 91 -7.88 -0.85 -6.72
CA ALA A 91 -8.55 -0.10 -7.77
C ALA A 91 -9.91 0.47 -7.33
N LYS A 92 -10.50 -0.03 -6.24
CA LYS A 92 -11.78 0.47 -5.69
C LYS A 92 -11.63 1.68 -4.78
N LEU A 93 -10.49 2.37 -4.82
CA LEU A 93 -10.21 3.58 -4.04
C LEU A 93 -10.54 4.83 -4.89
N PRO A 94 -11.79 5.34 -4.87
CA PRO A 94 -12.19 6.45 -5.74
C PRO A 94 -11.49 7.77 -5.41
N ALA A 95 -11.03 7.96 -4.17
CA ALA A 95 -10.33 9.18 -3.76
C ALA A 95 -8.83 9.18 -4.13
N LEU A 96 -8.30 8.06 -4.63
CA LEU A 96 -6.87 7.91 -4.86
C LEU A 96 -6.41 8.80 -6.03
N THR A 97 -5.46 9.68 -5.73
CA THR A 97 -4.85 10.61 -6.69
C THR A 97 -3.40 10.25 -7.01
N SER A 98 -2.70 9.60 -6.10
CA SER A 98 -1.29 9.25 -6.25
C SER A 98 -1.06 7.79 -5.86
N LEU A 99 -0.54 7.00 -6.78
CA LEU A 99 -0.16 5.61 -6.54
C LEU A 99 1.31 5.43 -6.91
N SER A 100 2.08 4.86 -5.99
CA SER A 100 3.48 4.53 -6.20
C SER A 100 3.71 3.05 -5.95
N LEU A 101 4.29 2.35 -6.91
CA LEU A 101 4.59 0.93 -6.93
C LEU A 101 6.08 0.81 -7.23
N ILE A 102 6.91 0.98 -6.20
CA ILE A 102 8.37 1.02 -6.34
C ILE A 102 8.97 -0.32 -5.92
N GLY A 103 9.83 -0.90 -6.77
CA GLY A 103 10.49 -2.18 -6.47
C GLY A 103 9.55 -3.39 -6.54
N GLU A 104 8.47 -3.26 -7.33
CA GLU A 104 7.56 -4.36 -7.65
C GLU A 104 8.04 -5.10 -8.90
N ASP A 105 8.44 -6.37 -8.74
CA ASP A 105 8.83 -7.25 -9.86
C ASP A 105 7.65 -7.95 -10.54
N THR A 106 6.46 -7.88 -9.94
CA THR A 106 5.41 -8.89 -10.19
C THR A 106 4.05 -8.32 -10.55
N ILE A 107 3.88 -7.00 -10.52
CA ILE A 107 2.66 -6.41 -11.04
C ILE A 107 2.65 -6.57 -12.56
N THR A 108 1.63 -7.26 -13.08
CA THR A 108 1.42 -7.46 -14.52
C THR A 108 0.74 -6.25 -15.14
N ASP A 109 0.77 -6.16 -16.47
CA ASP A 109 -0.02 -5.19 -17.23
C ASP A 109 -1.53 -5.29 -16.89
N GLY A 110 -2.00 -6.49 -16.56
CA GLY A 110 -3.38 -6.75 -16.12
C GLY A 110 -3.71 -6.06 -14.79
N GLY A 111 -2.82 -6.18 -13.80
CA GLY A 111 -2.94 -5.49 -12.51
C GLY A 111 -2.91 -3.96 -12.67
N LEU A 112 -2.01 -3.44 -13.51
CA LEU A 112 -1.94 -2.02 -13.83
C LEU A 112 -3.21 -1.51 -14.56
N ALA A 113 -3.73 -2.28 -15.51
CA ALA A 113 -4.97 -1.94 -16.21
C ALA A 113 -6.17 -1.92 -15.26
N ALA A 114 -6.23 -2.83 -14.28
CA ALA A 114 -7.26 -2.84 -13.26
C ALA A 114 -7.19 -1.56 -12.39
N LEU A 115 -6.00 -1.19 -11.92
CA LEU A 115 -5.77 0.04 -11.16
C LEU A 115 -6.16 1.28 -11.96
N ALA A 116 -5.74 1.36 -13.22
CA ALA A 116 -6.08 2.48 -14.10
C ALA A 116 -7.59 2.60 -14.37
N ARG A 117 -8.32 1.48 -14.41
CA ARG A 117 -9.78 1.47 -14.60
C ARG A 117 -10.57 1.85 -13.36
N GLY A 118 -10.08 1.48 -12.18
CA GLY A 118 -10.81 1.72 -10.93
C GLY A 118 -10.48 3.07 -10.29
N CYS A 119 -9.21 3.50 -10.31
CA CYS A 119 -8.77 4.77 -9.73
C CYS A 119 -9.03 5.92 -10.71
N SER A 120 -10.28 6.34 -10.85
CA SER A 120 -10.70 7.39 -11.81
C SER A 120 -10.12 8.78 -11.52
N ASN A 121 -9.69 9.03 -10.28
CA ASN A 121 -9.06 10.29 -9.86
C ASN A 121 -7.53 10.23 -9.84
N LEU A 122 -6.92 9.13 -10.31
CA LEU A 122 -5.47 8.97 -10.30
C LEU A 122 -4.81 10.00 -11.23
N ARG A 123 -3.93 10.82 -10.66
CA ARG A 123 -3.15 11.87 -11.35
C ARG A 123 -1.67 11.50 -11.44
N HIS A 124 -1.17 10.78 -10.46
CA HIS A 124 0.21 10.34 -10.37
C HIS A 124 0.26 8.82 -10.25
N LEU A 125 0.93 8.18 -11.19
CA LEU A 125 1.26 6.77 -11.15
C LEU A 125 2.78 6.66 -11.30
N ASP A 126 3.42 6.13 -10.28
CA ASP A 126 4.84 5.79 -10.31
C ASP A 126 4.97 4.27 -10.24
N VAL A 127 5.66 3.69 -11.21
CA VAL A 127 5.92 2.24 -11.33
C VAL A 127 7.42 1.99 -11.45
N SER A 128 8.23 2.80 -10.78
CA SER A 128 9.68 2.71 -10.85
C SER A 128 10.19 1.39 -10.30
N TYR A 129 10.88 0.63 -11.13
CA TYR A 129 11.66 -0.50 -10.67
C TYR A 129 12.85 0.01 -9.85
N ALA A 130 12.76 -0.04 -8.51
CA ALA A 130 13.91 0.14 -7.64
C ALA A 130 14.72 -1.17 -7.58
N GLY A 131 15.16 -1.64 -8.74
CA GLY A 131 16.33 -2.51 -8.78
C GLY A 131 17.51 -1.67 -8.30
N GLU A 132 18.16 -2.13 -7.22
CA GLU A 132 19.50 -1.66 -6.92
C GLU A 132 20.34 -1.75 -8.20
N GLY A 133 20.84 -0.60 -8.63
CA GLY A 133 22.20 -0.43 -9.13
C GLY A 133 22.66 -1.29 -10.30
N ILE A 134 23.05 -0.57 -11.36
CA ILE A 134 24.11 -0.89 -12.33
C ILE A 134 23.92 -2.15 -13.17
N ALA A 135 23.45 -1.89 -14.40
CA ALA A 135 24.01 -2.57 -15.56
C ALA A 135 25.56 -2.62 -15.45
N ASP A 136 26.10 -3.82 -15.35
CA ASP A 136 27.39 -4.19 -15.93
C ASP A 136 27.18 -5.49 -16.73
#